data_AF-A0A9D4EM82-F1
#
_entry.id   AF-A0A9D4EM82-F1
#
_cell.length_a   1.000
_cell.length_b   1.000
_cell.length_c   1.000
_cell.angle_alpha   90.00
_cell.angle_beta   90.00
_cell.angle_gamma   90.00
#
_symmetry.space_group_name_H-M   'P 1'
#
loop_
_entity.id
_entity.type
_entity.pdbx_description
1 polymer ?
#
loop_
_entity_poly.entity_id
_entity_poly.type
_entity_poly.pdbx_seq_one_letter_code
_entity_poly.pdbx_strand_id
1 'polypeptide(L)'
;MIRYPIQILNSSITVTSNGEPYWPADLANDGAVHNQGLADNCGCCAALKRPSWLQLTLDKIYLVEKILILGRTDPGKYLQFDNITLSLGRLNQSLVDEAFTMKNGTVAQTILAPPRELDVVRVSGGMATSSHMTICEIMMYQQAACKPGTFGSNCSNICHCLDNGTCNKVDGSCLNNKCAAGWTHDNCSVACKPGTFGSNCSTICHCLNNATCNHVDGDCPNNQCAAGWTHENCSIGT
;
A
#
# COMPACT_ATOMS: atom_id res chain seq x y z
N MET A 1 2.55 8.25 -17.20
CA MET A 1 3.02 9.38 -16.37
C MET A 1 3.41 8.78 -15.03
N ILE A 2 4.70 8.70 -14.71
CA ILE A 2 5.17 8.15 -13.44
C ILE A 2 4.78 9.16 -12.36
N ARG A 3 3.89 8.77 -11.44
CA ARG A 3 3.60 9.58 -10.25
C ARG A 3 4.62 9.19 -9.20
N TYR A 4 5.38 10.17 -8.73
CA TYR A 4 6.30 9.94 -7.62
C TYR A 4 5.52 9.98 -6.30
N PRO A 5 5.86 9.11 -5.34
CA PRO A 5 5.33 9.17 -3.99
C PRO A 5 5.56 10.56 -3.39
N ILE A 6 4.57 11.10 -2.68
CA ILE A 6 4.69 12.42 -2.03
C ILE A 6 5.30 12.20 -0.64
N GLN A 7 6.45 12.81 -0.35
CA GLN A 7 7.03 12.73 0.99
C GLN A 7 6.11 13.44 1.99
N ILE A 8 5.81 12.79 3.11
CA ILE A 8 5.13 13.39 4.25
C ILE A 8 6.11 14.34 4.92
N LEU A 9 5.68 15.57 5.19
CA LEU A 9 6.53 16.58 5.82
C LEU A 9 6.90 16.17 7.24
N ASN A 10 8.14 16.39 7.62
CA ASN A 10 8.66 16.05 8.93
C ASN A 10 7.90 16.77 10.05
N SER A 11 7.39 17.98 9.80
CA SER A 11 6.52 18.73 10.72
C SER A 11 5.17 18.05 11.01
N SER A 12 4.73 17.13 10.16
CA SER A 12 3.50 16.34 10.35
C SER A 12 3.75 15.05 11.14
N ILE A 13 4.97 14.83 11.61
CA ILE A 13 5.41 13.60 12.26
C ILE A 13 6.03 13.97 13.61
N THR A 14 5.48 13.42 14.69
CA THR A 14 6.09 13.49 16.03
C THR A 14 6.77 12.16 16.33
N VAL A 15 8.03 12.21 16.78
CA VAL A 15 8.80 11.00 17.12
C VAL A 15 8.97 10.88 18.63
N THR A 16 8.71 9.69 19.16
CA THR A 16 8.89 9.35 20.58
C THR A 16 9.65 8.04 20.72
N SER A 17 10.30 7.79 21.86
CA SER A 17 11.04 6.56 22.12
C SER A 17 10.81 6.03 23.55
N ASN A 18 11.08 4.74 23.80
CA ASN A 18 11.10 4.20 25.16
C ASN A 18 12.47 4.33 25.83
N GLY A 19 12.74 5.50 26.39
CA GLY A 19 13.81 5.71 27.36
C GLY A 19 14.49 7.07 27.19
N GLU A 20 15.32 7.45 28.16
CA GLU A 20 16.06 8.71 28.13
C GLU A 20 17.06 8.69 26.95
N PRO A 21 16.86 9.52 25.92
CA PRO A 21 17.71 9.51 24.75
C PRO A 21 19.12 10.02 25.10
N TYR A 22 20.17 9.35 24.63
CA TYR A 22 21.48 10.00 24.49
C TYR A 22 21.41 11.14 23.45
N TRP A 23 20.53 10.99 22.46
CA TRP A 23 20.25 11.96 21.40
C TRP A 23 18.73 12.04 21.12
N PRO A 24 18.14 13.24 21.04
CA PRO A 24 16.69 13.44 20.89
C PRO A 24 16.07 12.60 19.76
N ALA A 25 14.88 12.05 20.00
CA ALA A 25 14.23 11.11 19.08
C ALA A 25 13.79 11.75 17.75
N ASP A 26 13.54 13.06 17.76
CA ASP A 26 13.17 13.89 16.61
C ASP A 26 14.29 14.01 15.57
N LEU A 27 15.55 13.77 15.94
CA LEU A 27 16.67 13.65 14.99
C LEU A 27 16.54 12.45 14.03
N ALA A 28 15.61 11.52 14.28
CA ALA A 28 15.28 10.47 13.32
C ALA A 28 14.31 10.93 12.22
N ASN A 29 13.89 12.20 12.22
CA ASN A 29 12.96 12.80 11.27
C ASN A 29 13.17 14.34 11.24
N ASP A 30 14.42 14.80 11.14
CA ASP A 30 14.72 16.24 11.12
C ASP A 30 14.90 16.80 9.71
N GLY A 31 14.91 15.93 8.70
CA GLY A 31 14.90 16.30 7.29
C GLY A 31 16.29 16.48 6.72
N ALA A 32 17.32 16.24 7.52
CA ALA A 32 18.70 16.20 7.07
C ALA A 32 19.10 14.74 6.80
N VAL A 33 19.55 14.47 5.57
CA VAL A 33 20.05 13.13 5.21
C VAL A 33 21.45 12.98 5.77
N HIS A 34 21.55 12.45 6.99
CA HIS A 34 22.81 12.21 7.68
C HIS A 34 23.50 10.94 7.20
N ASN A 35 24.03 10.97 5.97
CA ASN A 35 24.76 9.84 5.38
C ASN A 35 26.30 9.90 5.61
N GLN A 36 26.82 11.04 6.10
CA GLN A 36 28.24 11.28 6.46
C GLN A 36 28.31 12.30 7.61
N GLY A 37 29.10 12.08 8.69
CA GLY A 37 29.18 13.03 9.84
C GLY A 37 29.57 12.40 11.20
N LEU A 38 29.27 13.02 12.33
CA LEU A 38 29.36 12.45 13.71
C LEU A 38 28.00 11.81 14.12
N ALA A 39 27.96 11.09 15.25
CA ALA A 39 26.81 10.29 15.72
C ALA A 39 25.68 11.10 16.40
N ASP A 40 25.91 12.38 16.60
CA ASP A 40 25.07 13.38 17.27
C ASP A 40 23.88 13.87 16.42
N ASN A 41 23.87 13.51 15.14
CA ASN A 41 22.82 13.87 14.19
C ASN A 41 21.78 12.75 13.97
N CYS A 42 21.71 11.74 14.85
CA CYS A 42 20.77 10.63 14.70
C CYS A 42 19.95 10.44 15.97
N GLY A 43 18.66 10.12 15.79
CA GLY A 43 17.78 9.77 16.91
C GLY A 43 18.21 8.44 17.53
N CYS A 44 18.29 8.41 18.87
CA CYS A 44 18.79 7.24 19.60
C CYS A 44 17.80 6.78 20.68
N CYS A 45 17.50 5.48 20.71
CA CYS A 45 16.75 4.85 21.81
C CYS A 45 17.68 4.36 22.90
N ALA A 46 17.21 4.49 24.14
CA ALA A 46 17.96 4.19 25.35
C ALA A 46 18.43 2.74 25.45
N ALA A 47 19.55 2.58 26.15
CA ALA A 47 20.30 1.33 26.22
C ALA A 47 19.75 0.19 27.05
N LEU A 48 18.82 0.54 27.93
CA LEU A 48 18.46 -0.30 29.07
C LEU A 48 17.02 -0.81 28.98
N LYS A 49 16.27 -0.44 27.93
CA LYS A 49 14.89 -0.91 27.69
C LYS A 49 14.84 -1.77 26.43
N ARG A 50 14.51 -3.06 26.60
CA ARG A 50 14.39 -4.06 25.53
C ARG A 50 12.94 -4.57 25.42
N PRO A 51 12.34 -4.62 24.22
CA PRO A 51 12.87 -4.07 22.96
C PRO A 51 12.88 -2.54 22.98
N SER A 52 13.90 -1.92 22.38
CA SER A 52 13.94 -0.46 22.18
C SER A 52 13.07 -0.10 20.98
N TRP A 53 12.32 1.00 21.04
CA TRP A 53 11.43 1.43 19.97
C TRP A 53 11.42 2.94 19.75
N LEU A 54 11.21 3.33 18.48
CA LEU A 54 10.79 4.66 18.04
C LEU A 54 9.36 4.58 17.54
N GLN A 55 8.52 5.53 17.92
CA GLN A 55 7.16 5.66 17.44
C GLN A 55 7.00 7.01 16.76
N LEU A 56 6.55 6.95 15.51
CA LEU A 56 6.15 8.07 14.70
C LEU A 56 4.62 8.20 14.80
N THR A 57 4.15 9.36 15.22
CA THR A 57 2.73 9.71 15.27
C THR A 57 2.46 10.81 14.25
N LEU A 58 1.56 10.53 13.31
CA LEU A 58 1.17 11.45 12.26
C LEU A 58 0.06 12.38 12.77
N ASP A 59 0.06 13.63 12.30
CA ASP A 59 -0.96 14.64 12.68
C ASP A 59 -2.39 14.28 12.21
N LYS A 60 -2.50 13.38 11.24
CA LYS A 60 -3.74 12.80 10.71
C LYS A 60 -3.47 11.44 10.08
N ILE A 61 -4.51 10.84 9.52
CA ILE A 61 -4.38 9.60 8.74
C ILE A 61 -3.81 9.92 7.35
N TYR A 62 -2.73 9.23 6.97
CA TYR A 62 -2.12 9.28 5.64
C TYR A 62 -2.26 7.94 4.94
N LEU A 63 -2.45 7.96 3.61
CA LEU A 63 -2.36 6.76 2.78
C LEU A 63 -0.90 6.51 2.38
N VAL A 64 -0.18 5.74 3.18
CA VAL A 64 1.27 5.52 3.06
C VAL A 64 1.55 4.34 2.12
N GLU A 65 2.46 4.53 1.17
CA GLU A 65 2.86 3.48 0.21
C GLU A 65 4.32 3.03 0.38
N LYS A 66 5.16 3.85 1.02
CA LYS A 66 6.57 3.53 1.23
C LYS A 66 7.07 4.14 2.53
N ILE A 67 7.89 3.38 3.26
CA ILE A 67 8.66 3.88 4.40
C ILE A 67 10.13 3.56 4.12
N LEU A 68 10.99 4.56 4.31
CA LEU A 68 12.42 4.47 4.12
C LEU A 68 13.10 4.83 5.45
N ILE A 69 14.00 3.97 5.91
CA ILE A 69 14.72 4.11 7.17
C ILE A 69 16.21 4.14 6.85
N LEU A 70 16.86 5.22 7.25
CA LEU A 70 18.30 5.42 7.17
C LEU A 70 18.91 5.16 8.54
N GLY A 71 19.69 4.09 8.63
CA GLY A 71 20.50 3.77 9.80
C GLY A 71 21.97 4.10 9.62
N ARG A 72 22.69 4.18 10.74
CA ARG A 72 24.13 4.35 10.76
C ARG A 72 24.78 3.40 11.77
N THR A 73 25.96 2.91 11.42
CA THR A 73 26.86 2.21 12.35
C THR A 73 28.17 2.99 12.42
N ASP A 74 28.52 3.57 13.57
CA ASP A 74 29.83 4.21 13.71
C ASP A 74 30.96 3.16 13.68
N PRO A 75 32.12 3.47 13.08
CA PRO A 75 33.28 2.60 13.14
C PRO A 75 33.66 2.30 14.61
N GLY A 76 33.65 1.02 14.99
CA GLY A 76 33.98 0.58 16.36
C GLY A 76 32.83 0.61 17.38
N LYS A 77 31.65 1.12 17.02
CA LYS A 77 30.41 0.94 17.81
C LYS A 77 29.47 0.02 17.05
N TYR A 78 29.65 -1.28 17.24
CA TYR A 78 28.83 -2.31 16.58
C TYR A 78 27.40 -2.27 17.13
N LEU A 79 26.55 -1.45 16.52
CA LEU A 79 25.10 -1.54 16.63
C LEU A 79 24.63 -2.51 15.54
N GLN A 80 24.75 -3.82 15.82
CA GLN A 80 24.08 -4.85 15.03
C GLN A 80 22.61 -4.82 15.40
N PHE A 81 21.70 -4.45 14.49
CA PHE A 81 20.28 -4.70 14.68
C PHE A 81 19.97 -6.07 14.08
N ASP A 82 19.52 -7.01 14.91
CA ASP A 82 19.14 -8.35 14.44
C ASP A 82 17.88 -8.26 13.57
N ASN A 83 16.90 -7.46 14.01
CA ASN A 83 15.67 -7.18 13.29
C ASN A 83 15.14 -5.76 13.60
N ILE A 84 14.41 -5.19 12.65
CA ILE A 84 13.56 -4.01 12.85
C ILE A 84 12.14 -4.40 12.48
N THR A 85 11.23 -4.38 13.45
CA THR A 85 9.80 -4.65 13.20
C THR A 85 9.05 -3.35 13.03
N LEU A 86 8.24 -3.28 11.98
CA LEU A 86 7.32 -2.18 11.72
C LEU A 86 5.90 -2.61 12.08
N SER A 87 5.30 -1.88 13.01
CA SER A 87 3.92 -2.08 13.46
C SER A 87 3.10 -0.81 13.30
N LEU A 88 1.79 -0.97 13.10
CA LEU A 88 0.86 0.12 12.83
C LEU A 88 -0.27 0.19 13.86
N GLY A 89 -0.51 1.39 14.40
CA GLY A 89 -1.56 1.64 15.40
C GLY A 89 -2.97 1.65 14.81
N ARG A 90 -3.94 1.09 15.56
CA ARG A 90 -5.33 0.63 15.23
C ARG A 90 -5.47 -0.84 14.83
N LEU A 91 -4.47 -1.46 14.22
CA LEU A 91 -4.56 -2.87 13.76
C LEU A 91 -3.62 -3.84 14.49
N ASN A 92 -2.65 -3.36 15.30
CA ASN A 92 -1.60 -4.18 15.94
C ASN A 92 -0.97 -5.20 14.99
N GLN A 93 -0.96 -4.91 13.67
CA GLN A 93 -0.50 -5.81 12.63
C GLN A 93 0.97 -5.50 12.36
N SER A 94 1.84 -6.50 12.53
CA SER A 94 3.20 -6.46 11.98
C SER A 94 3.11 -6.50 10.46
N LEU A 95 3.67 -5.50 9.79
CA LEU A 95 3.74 -5.48 8.32
C LEU A 95 5.03 -6.09 7.79
N VAL A 96 6.04 -6.14 8.64
CA VAL A 96 7.38 -6.63 8.35
C VAL A 96 7.79 -7.47 9.55
N ASP A 97 7.61 -8.79 9.45
CA ASP A 97 8.20 -9.78 10.37
C ASP A 97 9.53 -10.33 9.83
N GLU A 98 9.90 -9.99 8.59
CA GLU A 98 11.23 -10.25 8.08
C GLU A 98 12.18 -9.15 8.56
N ALA A 99 12.96 -9.52 9.56
CA ALA A 99 14.13 -8.79 10.03
C ALA A 99 14.94 -8.16 8.87
N PHE A 100 14.84 -6.86 8.66
CA PHE A 100 15.82 -6.15 7.83
C PHE A 100 17.11 -6.02 8.64
N THR A 101 18.12 -6.82 8.31
CA THR A 101 19.48 -6.59 8.85
C THR A 101 20.03 -5.31 8.23
N MET A 102 19.98 -4.21 8.97
CA MET A 102 20.67 -2.98 8.54
C MET A 102 22.18 -3.18 8.65
N LYS A 103 22.87 -3.18 7.51
CA LYS A 103 24.34 -3.12 7.44
C LYS A 103 24.81 -1.65 7.34
N ASN A 104 26.10 -1.41 7.50
CA ASN A 104 26.68 -0.06 7.40
C ASN A 104 26.25 0.66 6.11
N GLY A 105 25.75 1.91 6.24
CA GLY A 105 25.29 2.72 5.12
C GLY A 105 24.10 2.14 4.34
N THR A 106 23.37 1.18 4.92
CA THR A 106 22.24 0.52 4.24
C THR A 106 20.95 1.28 4.49
N VAL A 107 20.21 1.51 3.41
CA VAL A 107 18.85 2.03 3.45
C VAL A 107 17.91 0.84 3.59
N ALA A 108 17.17 0.76 4.70
CA ALA A 108 16.04 -0.16 4.79
C ALA A 108 14.81 0.51 4.15
N GLN A 109 14.10 -0.22 3.30
CA GLN A 109 12.85 0.25 2.71
C GLN A 109 11.78 -0.82 2.82
N THR A 110 10.54 -0.40 3.07
CA THR A 110 9.36 -1.25 2.95
C THR A 110 8.36 -0.61 2.00
N ILE A 111 7.80 -1.44 1.12
CA ILE A 111 6.75 -1.04 0.17
C ILE A 111 5.44 -1.60 0.70
N LEU A 112 4.48 -0.71 0.92
CA LEU A 112 3.13 -1.06 1.33
C LEU A 112 2.30 -1.25 0.05
N ALA A 113 2.21 -2.48 -0.41
CA ALA A 113 1.38 -2.87 -1.55
C ALA A 113 0.28 -3.83 -1.07
N PRO A 114 -0.99 -3.39 -0.99
CA PRO A 114 -1.48 -2.05 -1.31
C PRO A 114 -1.08 -0.99 -0.26
N PRO A 115 -1.15 0.33 -0.60
CA PRO A 115 -0.91 1.41 0.36
C PRO A 115 -1.84 1.31 1.58
N ARG A 116 -1.43 1.82 2.74
CA ARG A 116 -2.19 1.66 3.99
C ARG A 116 -2.51 2.99 4.66
N GLU A 117 -3.69 3.08 5.25
CA GLU A 117 -4.11 4.23 6.05
C GLU A 117 -3.47 4.16 7.43
N LEU A 118 -2.51 5.05 7.71
CA LEU A 118 -1.70 5.06 8.92
C LEU A 118 -1.86 6.38 9.67
N ASP A 119 -1.93 6.32 11.00
CA ASP A 119 -1.73 7.46 11.92
C ASP A 119 -0.55 7.24 12.89
N VAL A 120 -0.08 5.99 13.02
CA VAL A 120 1.05 5.62 13.87
C VAL A 120 1.91 4.54 13.21
N VAL A 121 3.24 4.71 13.25
CA VAL A 121 4.23 3.69 12.89
C VAL A 121 5.17 3.49 14.06
N ARG A 122 5.38 2.25 14.49
CA ARG A 122 6.39 1.92 15.50
C ARG A 122 7.47 1.03 14.91
N VAL A 123 8.70 1.50 15.04
CA VAL A 123 9.96 0.85 14.67
C VAL A 123 10.56 0.27 15.95
N SER A 124 10.69 -1.06 16.03
CA SER A 124 11.27 -1.72 17.21
C SER A 124 12.52 -2.51 16.82
N GLY A 125 13.59 -2.37 17.59
CA GLY A 125 14.81 -3.14 17.42
C GLY A 125 14.76 -4.49 18.12
N GLY A 126 15.43 -5.49 17.52
CA GLY A 126 15.58 -6.86 18.04
C GLY A 126 16.52 -7.01 19.24
N MET A 127 16.78 -8.26 19.64
CA MET A 127 17.66 -8.64 20.77
C MET A 127 19.16 -8.47 20.47
N ALA A 128 19.52 -7.38 19.80
CA ALA A 128 20.87 -7.03 19.43
C ALA A 128 21.89 -7.12 20.57
N THR A 129 23.12 -7.51 20.23
CA THR A 129 24.33 -7.45 21.08
C THR A 129 24.68 -6.02 21.51
N SER A 130 24.08 -5.03 20.86
CA SER A 130 24.31 -3.63 21.14
C SER A 130 23.32 -3.05 22.14
N SER A 131 23.78 -2.02 22.82
CA SER A 131 23.02 -1.34 23.86
C SER A 131 22.29 -0.11 23.34
N HIS A 132 22.04 0.12 22.04
CA HIS A 132 21.26 1.29 21.60
C HIS A 132 20.48 0.99 20.33
N MET A 133 19.47 1.80 19.99
CA MET A 133 18.89 1.83 18.63
C MET A 133 19.06 3.20 17.99
N THR A 134 19.85 3.30 16.93
CA THR A 134 20.16 4.58 16.27
C THR A 134 19.55 4.62 14.86
N ILE A 135 18.68 5.58 14.63
CA ILE A 135 18.06 5.85 13.33
C ILE A 135 18.31 7.32 12.98
N CYS A 136 18.85 7.56 11.79
CA CYS A 136 19.31 8.88 11.38
C CYS A 136 18.28 9.64 10.56
N GLU A 137 17.39 8.95 9.84
CA GLU A 137 16.26 9.60 9.17
C GLU A 137 15.22 8.53 8.81
N ILE A 138 13.95 8.88 8.97
CA ILE A 138 12.80 8.08 8.56
C ILE A 138 11.94 8.94 7.64
N MET A 139 11.84 8.52 6.38
CA MET A 139 11.01 9.18 5.40
C MET A 139 9.78 8.32 5.11
N MET A 140 8.60 8.92 5.25
CA MET A 140 7.34 8.31 4.87
C MET A 140 6.83 8.95 3.58
N TYR A 141 6.35 8.12 2.67
CA TYR A 141 5.78 8.58 1.42
C TYR A 141 4.32 8.16 1.31
N GLN A 142 3.46 9.14 1.06
CA GLN A 142 2.06 8.93 0.77
C GLN A 142 1.83 8.73 -0.73
N GLN A 143 0.87 7.86 -1.04
CA GLN A 143 0.37 7.65 -2.38
C GLN A 143 -0.17 8.98 -2.93
N ALA A 144 0.30 9.39 -4.11
CA ALA A 144 -0.29 10.54 -4.80
C ALA A 144 -1.76 10.24 -5.16
N ALA A 145 -2.65 11.24 -5.00
CA ALA A 145 -4.08 11.06 -5.24
C ALA A 145 -4.38 10.44 -6.61
N CYS A 146 -4.96 9.23 -6.61
CA CYS A 146 -5.33 8.56 -7.84
C CYS A 146 -6.44 9.29 -8.56
N LYS A 147 -6.34 9.33 -9.90
CA LYS A 147 -7.43 9.86 -10.73
C LYS A 147 -8.70 9.02 -10.49
N PRO A 148 -9.91 9.59 -10.68
CA PRO A 148 -11.11 8.78 -10.82
C PRO A 148 -10.87 7.64 -11.82
N GLY A 149 -11.36 6.45 -11.51
CA GLY A 149 -11.18 5.24 -12.33
C GLY A 149 -9.94 4.41 -12.03
N THR A 150 -9.03 4.84 -11.13
CA THR A 150 -7.83 4.05 -10.79
C THR A 150 -7.57 3.88 -9.31
N PHE A 151 -6.87 2.79 -8.96
CA PHE A 151 -6.52 2.39 -7.60
C PHE A 151 -5.20 1.61 -7.53
N GLY A 152 -4.78 1.27 -6.30
CA GLY A 152 -3.59 0.48 -6.01
C GLY A 152 -2.28 1.27 -6.09
N SER A 153 -1.16 0.58 -5.90
CA SER A 153 0.18 1.19 -5.93
C SER A 153 0.42 1.93 -7.25
N ASN A 154 0.90 3.17 -7.17
CA ASN A 154 1.07 4.07 -8.33
C ASN A 154 -0.19 4.29 -9.19
N CYS A 155 -1.38 3.96 -8.67
CA CYS A 155 -2.65 4.03 -9.40
C CYS A 155 -2.66 3.19 -10.68
N SER A 156 -2.03 2.02 -10.64
CA SER A 156 -1.79 1.18 -11.82
C SER A 156 -2.98 0.28 -12.17
N ASN A 157 -3.96 0.14 -11.28
CA ASN A 157 -5.14 -0.70 -11.49
C ASN A 157 -6.35 0.14 -11.92
N ILE A 158 -7.22 -0.45 -12.73
CA ILE A 158 -8.43 0.19 -13.26
C ILE A 158 -9.65 -0.27 -12.46
N CYS A 159 -10.54 0.65 -12.14
CA CYS A 159 -11.78 0.38 -11.45
C CYS A 159 -12.93 0.14 -12.42
N HIS A 160 -13.73 -0.87 -12.14
CA HIS A 160 -14.91 -1.23 -12.92
C HIS A 160 -16.20 -1.01 -12.11
N CYS A 161 -16.29 0.11 -11.38
CA CYS A 161 -17.48 0.50 -10.63
C CYS A 161 -18.53 1.18 -11.53
N LEU A 162 -19.81 1.04 -11.17
CA LEU A 162 -20.94 1.63 -11.90
C LEU A 162 -20.91 3.17 -11.93
N ASP A 163 -20.60 3.81 -10.80
CA ASP A 163 -20.64 5.28 -10.67
C ASP A 163 -19.30 5.93 -11.05
N ASN A 164 -19.16 6.25 -12.35
CA ASN A 164 -18.11 7.12 -12.91
C ASN A 164 -16.65 6.72 -12.57
N GLY A 165 -16.40 5.44 -12.25
CA GLY A 165 -15.09 4.93 -11.87
C GLY A 165 -14.60 5.32 -10.46
N THR A 166 -15.47 5.81 -9.57
CA THR A 166 -15.04 6.21 -8.21
C THR A 166 -15.00 5.02 -7.26
N CYS A 167 -13.87 4.33 -7.25
CA CYS A 167 -13.55 3.23 -6.33
C CYS A 167 -12.70 3.70 -5.15
N ASN A 168 -12.62 2.87 -4.12
CA ASN A 168 -11.60 2.97 -3.08
C ASN A 168 -10.20 2.95 -3.72
N LYS A 169 -9.35 3.92 -3.35
CA LYS A 169 -8.02 4.10 -3.96
C LYS A 169 -7.01 3.03 -3.55
N VAL A 170 -7.30 2.29 -2.49
CA VAL A 170 -6.44 1.25 -1.93
C VAL A 170 -6.67 -0.08 -2.61
N ASP A 171 -7.90 -0.60 -2.55
CA ASP A 171 -8.25 -1.97 -2.93
C ASP A 171 -9.17 -2.07 -4.16
N GLY A 172 -9.64 -0.93 -4.67
CA GLY A 172 -10.51 -0.86 -5.84
C GLY A 172 -11.97 -1.21 -5.55
N SER A 173 -12.35 -1.40 -4.28
CA SER A 173 -13.72 -1.70 -3.89
C SER A 173 -14.69 -0.61 -4.34
N CYS A 174 -15.88 -1.05 -4.75
CA CYS A 174 -16.94 -0.18 -5.25
C CYS A 174 -17.99 0.06 -4.17
N LEU A 175 -18.59 1.25 -4.17
CA LEU A 175 -19.67 1.56 -3.23
C LEU A 175 -20.82 0.56 -3.39
N ASN A 176 -21.18 -0.11 -2.30
CA ASN A 176 -22.22 -1.15 -2.26
C ASN A 176 -21.99 -2.30 -3.28
N ASN A 177 -20.73 -2.62 -3.62
CA ASN A 177 -20.37 -3.64 -4.61
C ASN A 177 -21.06 -3.46 -5.98
N LYS A 178 -21.35 -2.20 -6.36
CA LYS A 178 -21.97 -1.89 -7.65
C LYS A 178 -20.94 -1.86 -8.78
N CYS A 179 -20.87 -2.95 -9.52
CA CYS A 179 -20.01 -3.08 -10.69
C CYS A 179 -20.63 -2.51 -11.97
N ALA A 180 -19.78 -2.03 -12.87
CA ALA A 180 -20.13 -1.77 -14.25
C ALA A 180 -20.57 -3.08 -14.94
N ALA A 181 -21.38 -2.97 -15.99
CA ALA A 181 -21.81 -4.13 -16.78
C ALA A 181 -20.59 -4.94 -17.26
N GLY A 182 -20.67 -6.26 -17.16
CA GLY A 182 -19.58 -7.17 -17.52
C GLY A 182 -18.57 -7.46 -16.42
N TRP A 183 -18.70 -6.86 -15.23
CA TRP A 183 -17.77 -7.03 -14.11
C TRP A 183 -18.49 -7.48 -12.83
N THR A 184 -17.80 -8.23 -11.97
CA THR A 184 -18.35 -8.80 -10.73
C THR A 184 -17.26 -9.02 -9.65
N HIS A 185 -17.66 -9.51 -8.47
CA HIS A 185 -16.92 -9.55 -7.17
C HIS A 185 -16.81 -8.20 -6.46
N ASP A 186 -16.33 -8.22 -5.21
CA ASP A 186 -16.33 -7.07 -4.28
C ASP A 186 -15.59 -5.81 -4.78
N ASN A 187 -14.58 -6.00 -5.63
CA ASN A 187 -13.83 -4.90 -6.27
C ASN A 187 -14.01 -4.84 -7.79
N CYS A 188 -15.01 -5.55 -8.32
CA CYS A 188 -15.32 -5.58 -9.75
C CYS A 188 -14.12 -5.96 -10.63
N SER A 189 -13.20 -6.79 -10.10
CA SER A 189 -11.97 -7.18 -10.80
C SER A 189 -12.15 -8.35 -11.77
N VAL A 190 -13.32 -9.01 -11.74
CA VAL A 190 -13.58 -10.22 -12.51
C VAL A 190 -14.60 -9.94 -13.60
N ALA A 191 -14.19 -10.18 -14.85
CA ALA A 191 -15.08 -10.18 -16.00
C ALA A 191 -16.15 -11.29 -15.87
N CYS A 192 -17.33 -11.10 -16.44
CA CYS A 192 -18.34 -12.14 -16.51
C CYS A 192 -17.79 -13.42 -17.15
N LYS A 193 -18.23 -14.57 -16.63
CA LYS A 193 -17.81 -15.86 -17.14
C LYS A 193 -18.31 -16.04 -18.58
N PRO A 194 -17.58 -16.79 -19.43
CA PRO A 194 -18.04 -17.10 -20.77
C PRO A 194 -19.48 -17.64 -20.76
N GLY A 195 -20.33 -17.11 -21.63
CA GLY A 195 -21.76 -17.45 -21.67
C GLY A 195 -22.67 -16.53 -20.84
N THR A 196 -22.12 -15.53 -20.15
CA THR A 196 -22.89 -14.51 -19.41
C THR A 196 -22.40 -13.09 -19.66
N PHE A 197 -23.30 -12.11 -19.55
CA PHE A 197 -22.98 -10.70 -19.74
C PHE A 197 -23.89 -9.74 -18.94
N GLY A 198 -23.55 -8.45 -18.99
CA GLY A 198 -24.38 -7.37 -18.45
C GLY A 198 -24.18 -7.12 -16.95
N SER A 199 -25.13 -6.41 -16.34
CA SER A 199 -25.07 -6.12 -14.90
C SER A 199 -25.15 -7.41 -14.09
N ASN A 200 -24.25 -7.56 -13.10
CA ASN A 200 -24.13 -8.75 -12.25
C ASN A 200 -23.99 -10.07 -13.02
N CYS A 201 -23.56 -10.04 -14.29
CA CYS A 201 -23.45 -11.23 -15.14
C CYS A 201 -24.74 -12.06 -15.20
N SER A 202 -25.89 -11.40 -15.12
CA SER A 202 -27.20 -12.06 -14.98
C SER A 202 -27.87 -12.39 -16.31
N THR A 203 -27.28 -11.98 -17.43
CA THR A 203 -27.83 -12.24 -18.78
C THR A 203 -27.06 -13.36 -19.46
N ILE A 204 -27.76 -14.29 -20.10
CA ILE A 204 -27.17 -15.45 -20.79
C ILE A 204 -26.85 -15.08 -22.24
N CYS A 205 -25.68 -15.48 -22.75
CA CYS A 205 -25.33 -15.33 -24.16
C CYS A 205 -26.13 -16.33 -25.01
N HIS A 206 -26.72 -15.88 -26.12
CA HIS A 206 -27.40 -16.74 -27.09
C HIS A 206 -26.76 -16.70 -28.47
N CYS A 207 -25.42 -16.78 -28.53
CA CYS A 207 -24.66 -16.81 -29.77
C CYS A 207 -24.71 -18.16 -30.47
N LEU A 208 -24.55 -18.15 -31.80
CA LEU A 208 -24.45 -19.35 -32.62
C LEU A 208 -23.32 -20.27 -32.13
N ASN A 209 -23.56 -21.58 -32.16
CA ASN A 209 -22.60 -22.62 -31.75
C ASN A 209 -22.03 -22.44 -30.33
N ASN A 210 -22.81 -21.83 -29.42
CA ASN A 210 -22.38 -21.57 -28.04
C ASN A 210 -21.11 -20.71 -27.96
N ALA A 211 -20.91 -19.81 -28.94
CA ALA A 211 -19.80 -18.87 -28.95
C ALA A 211 -19.86 -17.94 -27.73
N THR A 212 -18.69 -17.47 -27.28
CA THR A 212 -18.60 -16.52 -26.16
C THR A 212 -18.99 -15.13 -26.65
N CYS A 213 -20.01 -14.53 -26.02
CA CYS A 213 -20.37 -13.14 -26.27
C CYS A 213 -19.48 -12.17 -25.47
N ASN A 214 -19.49 -10.90 -25.86
CA ASN A 214 -18.83 -9.87 -25.08
C ASN A 214 -19.51 -9.74 -23.70
N HIS A 215 -18.71 -9.91 -22.65
CA HIS A 215 -19.14 -9.82 -21.25
C HIS A 215 -19.88 -8.52 -20.87
N VAL A 216 -19.64 -7.39 -21.54
CA VAL A 216 -20.25 -6.10 -21.19
C VAL A 216 -21.65 -5.95 -21.79
N ASP A 217 -21.76 -6.08 -23.10
CA ASP A 217 -22.96 -5.74 -23.89
C ASP A 217 -23.71 -6.96 -24.45
N GLY A 218 -23.05 -8.13 -24.48
CA GLY A 218 -23.61 -9.37 -24.98
C GLY A 218 -23.41 -9.59 -26.48
N ASP A 219 -22.60 -8.77 -27.15
CA ASP A 219 -22.42 -8.87 -28.60
C ASP A 219 -21.81 -10.21 -29.02
N CYS A 220 -22.43 -10.83 -30.03
CA CYS A 220 -21.99 -12.11 -30.56
C CYS A 220 -20.99 -11.93 -31.71
N PRO A 221 -20.00 -12.83 -31.84
CA PRO A 221 -19.09 -12.82 -32.99
C PRO A 221 -19.87 -12.85 -34.31
N ASN A 222 -19.54 -11.92 -35.22
CA ASN A 222 -20.20 -11.75 -36.51
C ASN A 222 -21.73 -11.53 -36.45
N ASN A 223 -22.27 -11.08 -35.31
CA ASN A 223 -23.70 -10.90 -35.08
C ASN A 223 -24.54 -12.16 -35.35
N GLN A 224 -23.97 -13.34 -35.07
CA GLN A 224 -24.64 -14.63 -35.29
C GLN A 224 -25.31 -15.15 -34.02
N CYS A 225 -26.63 -15.18 -34.01
CA CYS A 225 -27.43 -15.72 -32.92
C CYS A 225 -27.72 -17.22 -33.09
N ALA A 226 -27.95 -17.90 -31.96
CA ALA A 226 -28.51 -19.23 -31.95
C ALA A 226 -29.94 -19.23 -32.53
N ALA A 227 -30.40 -20.40 -32.99
CA ALA A 227 -31.75 -20.53 -33.53
C ALA A 227 -32.80 -20.09 -32.49
N GLY A 228 -33.75 -19.25 -32.92
CA GLY A 228 -34.79 -18.69 -32.07
C GLY A 228 -34.39 -17.42 -31.31
N TRP A 229 -33.20 -16.85 -31.55
CA TRP A 229 -32.73 -15.61 -30.92
C TRP A 229 -32.39 -14.53 -31.96
N THR A 230 -32.66 -13.26 -31.66
CA THR A 230 -32.50 -12.10 -32.57
C THR A 230 -32.03 -10.83 -31.83
N HIS A 231 -31.79 -9.73 -32.58
CA HIS A 231 -31.21 -8.43 -32.15
C HIS A 231 -29.68 -8.39 -31.94
N GLU A 232 -29.12 -7.20 -31.69
CA GLU A 232 -27.68 -6.87 -31.66
C GLU A 232 -26.86 -7.78 -30.72
N ASN A 233 -27.42 -8.17 -29.58
CA ASN A 233 -26.80 -9.05 -28.59
C ASN A 233 -27.56 -10.37 -28.37
N CYS A 234 -28.37 -10.79 -29.35
CA CYS A 234 -29.16 -12.01 -29.29
C CYS A 234 -30.05 -12.12 -28.03
N SER A 235 -30.61 -11.01 -27.57
CA SER A 235 -31.38 -10.93 -26.32
C SER A 235 -32.87 -11.20 -26.46
N ILE A 236 -33.40 -11.30 -27.68
CA ILE A 236 -34.84 -11.52 -27.93
C ILE A 236 -35.08 -12.92 -28.48
N GLY A 237 -35.78 -13.74 -27.70
CA GLY A 237 -36.26 -15.07 -28.10
C GLY A 237 -37.60 -15.01 -28.84
N THR A 238 -37.74 -15.81 -29.91
CA THR A 238 -38.96 -15.92 -30.74
C THR A 238 -39.76 -17.18 -30.43
#